data_AF-A0A1F5HBD2-F1
#
_entry.id   AF-A0A1F5HBD2-F1
#
_cell.length_a   1.000
_cell.length_b   1.000
_cell.length_c   1.000
_cell.angle_alpha   90.00
_cell.angle_beta   90.00
_cell.angle_gamma   90.00
#
_symmetry.space_group_name_H-M   'P 1'
#
loop_
_entity.id
_entity.type
_entity.pdbx_description
1 polymer ?
#
loop_
_entity_poly.entity_id
_entity_poly.type
_entity_poly.pdbx_seq_one_letter_code
_entity_poly.pdbx_strand_id
1 'polypeptide(L)'
;MVAKSIVKLIDEAIVPAVALIAGKMLGVLLSIYFLDLSFTVRSETLWILPSIHFADLAGYAKVENFSNLAMFTVAAAGTILVLVRAHFFHESHIHPRLHAKLASLNLESLIAPSYHLYHQAAIWLIFLWLSVGFLVISTLFSVTYGQIAIVAFVVAANFSWLFAIDIEKEVEIARS
;
A
#
# COMPACT_ATOMS: atom_id res chain seq x y z
N MET A 1 10.63 -25.33 -5.17
CA MET A 1 9.90 -24.54 -4.14
C MET A 1 10.12 -23.04 -4.34
N VAL A 2 11.37 -22.57 -4.43
CA VAL A 2 11.71 -21.14 -4.67
C VAL A 2 11.02 -20.54 -5.90
N ALA A 3 11.04 -21.22 -7.06
CA ALA A 3 10.39 -20.73 -8.27
C ALA A 3 8.88 -20.47 -8.10
N LYS A 4 8.16 -21.34 -7.36
CA LYS A 4 6.72 -21.16 -7.08
C LYS A 4 6.44 -19.98 -6.16
N SER A 5 7.33 -19.72 -5.20
CA SER A 5 7.24 -18.56 -4.30
C SER A 5 7.50 -17.26 -5.06
N ILE A 6 8.51 -17.21 -5.94
CA ILE A 6 8.79 -16.04 -6.79
C ILE A 6 7.61 -15.71 -7.71
N VAL A 7 7.06 -16.70 -8.41
CA VAL A 7 5.88 -16.48 -9.27
C VAL A 7 4.72 -15.93 -8.44
N LYS A 8 4.49 -16.48 -7.24
CA LYS A 8 3.42 -15.99 -6.37
C LYS A 8 3.64 -14.55 -5.91
N LEU A 9 4.88 -14.16 -5.59
CA LEU A 9 5.23 -12.78 -5.26
C LEU A 9 4.95 -11.82 -6.42
N ILE A 10 5.23 -12.24 -7.66
CA ILE A 10 4.94 -11.45 -8.86
C ILE A 10 3.43 -11.27 -9.03
N ASP A 11 2.65 -12.34 -8.87
CA ASP A 11 1.18 -12.27 -8.99
C ASP A 11 0.58 -11.32 -7.94
N GLU A 12 1.04 -11.41 -6.69
CA GLU A 12 0.57 -10.55 -5.60
C GLU A 12 1.01 -9.09 -5.79
N ALA A 13 2.08 -8.81 -6.55
CA ALA A 13 2.59 -7.45 -6.80
C ALA A 13 1.71 -6.63 -7.74
N ILE A 14 0.89 -7.27 -8.57
CA ILE A 14 0.03 -6.58 -9.56
C ILE A 14 -0.99 -5.68 -8.85
N VAL A 15 -1.63 -6.18 -7.79
CA VAL A 15 -2.70 -5.46 -7.08
C VAL A 15 -2.18 -4.18 -6.41
N PRO A 16 -1.12 -4.21 -5.57
CA PRO A 16 -0.53 -2.98 -5.03
C PRO A 16 -0.08 -2.01 -6.12
N ALA A 17 0.59 -2.50 -7.18
CA ALA A 17 1.09 -1.63 -8.24
C ALA A 17 -0.05 -0.82 -8.89
N VAL A 18 -1.13 -1.51 -9.29
CA VAL A 18 -2.32 -0.85 -9.87
C VAL A 18 -2.99 0.07 -8.86
N ALA A 19 -3.14 -0.37 -7.61
CA ALA A 19 -3.79 0.41 -6.57
C ALA A 19 -3.03 1.71 -6.25
N LEU A 20 -1.70 1.68 -6.17
CA LEU A 20 -0.89 2.87 -5.92
C LEU A 20 -0.98 3.88 -7.07
N ILE A 21 -0.89 3.40 -8.32
CA ILE A 21 -1.06 4.24 -9.51
C ILE A 21 -2.46 4.87 -9.50
N ALA A 22 -3.51 4.08 -9.29
CA ALA A 22 -4.88 4.56 -9.21
C ALA A 22 -5.05 5.58 -8.06
N GLY A 23 -4.48 5.30 -6.88
CA GLY A 23 -4.50 6.20 -5.72
C GLY A 23 -3.84 7.54 -6.01
N LYS A 24 -2.67 7.54 -6.67
CA LYS A 24 -2.01 8.78 -7.09
C LYS A 24 -2.84 9.55 -8.11
N MET A 25 -3.35 8.89 -9.14
CA MET A 25 -4.16 9.52 -10.19
C MET A 25 -5.45 10.12 -9.64
N LEU A 26 -6.15 9.39 -8.76
CA LEU A 26 -7.32 9.91 -8.04
C LEU A 26 -6.94 11.10 -7.16
N GLY A 27 -5.82 11.00 -6.43
CA GLY A 27 -5.30 12.10 -5.63
C GLY A 27 -5.04 13.36 -6.46
N VAL A 28 -4.47 13.24 -7.65
CA VAL A 28 -4.28 14.36 -8.58
C VAL A 28 -5.64 14.97 -8.97
N LEU A 29 -6.58 14.16 -9.43
CA LEU A 29 -7.90 14.62 -9.87
C LEU A 29 -8.68 15.31 -8.75
N LEU A 30 -8.71 14.71 -7.56
CA LEU A 30 -9.39 15.26 -6.39
C LEU A 30 -8.73 16.58 -5.94
N SER A 31 -7.40 16.67 -6.00
CA SER A 31 -6.69 17.90 -5.62
C SER A 31 -7.01 19.05 -6.57
N ILE A 32 -7.03 18.79 -7.87
CA ILE A 32 -7.40 19.78 -8.88
C ILE A 32 -8.84 20.26 -8.65
N TYR A 33 -9.76 19.32 -8.44
CA TYR A 33 -11.17 19.62 -8.26
C TYR A 33 -11.46 20.41 -6.98
N PHE A 34 -10.93 19.98 -5.83
CA PHE A 34 -11.24 20.61 -4.54
C PHE A 34 -10.48 21.91 -4.27
N LEU A 35 -9.30 22.10 -4.88
CA LEU A 35 -8.47 23.30 -4.69
C LEU A 35 -8.65 24.34 -5.81
N ASP A 36 -9.56 24.07 -6.76
CA ASP A 36 -9.87 24.94 -7.90
C ASP A 36 -8.60 25.41 -8.66
N LEU A 37 -7.72 24.44 -8.97
CA LEU A 37 -6.43 24.73 -9.57
C LEU A 37 -6.52 24.81 -11.09
N SER A 38 -6.01 25.90 -11.66
CA SER A 38 -5.90 26.07 -13.11
C SER A 38 -4.82 25.13 -13.66
N PHE A 39 -5.22 24.25 -14.57
CA PHE A 39 -4.32 23.31 -15.23
C PHE A 39 -4.50 23.33 -16.74
N THR A 40 -3.43 22.97 -17.45
CA THR A 40 -3.45 22.77 -18.90
C THR A 40 -2.93 21.38 -19.21
N VAL A 41 -3.55 20.69 -20.15
CA VAL A 41 -3.06 19.39 -20.62
C VAL A 41 -2.15 19.63 -21.81
N ARG A 42 -0.89 19.23 -21.70
CA ARG A 42 0.06 19.28 -22.81
C ARG A 42 0.63 17.88 -23.04
N SER A 43 1.11 17.64 -24.26
CA SER A 43 1.77 16.39 -24.66
C SER A 43 3.17 16.76 -25.12
N GLU A 44 4.12 16.90 -24.19
CA GLU A 44 5.49 17.33 -24.55
C GLU A 44 6.50 16.19 -24.59
N THR A 45 6.36 15.15 -23.76
CA THR A 45 7.45 14.17 -23.55
C THR A 45 7.14 12.76 -24.06
N LEU A 46 5.90 12.31 -23.97
CA LEU A 46 5.43 11.01 -24.49
C LEU A 46 4.04 11.19 -25.09
N TRP A 47 3.89 10.94 -26.39
CA TRP A 47 2.62 11.07 -27.12
C TRP A 47 1.46 10.22 -26.57
N ILE A 48 1.77 9.26 -25.70
CA ILE A 48 0.83 8.30 -25.09
C ILE A 48 0.37 8.78 -23.70
N LEU A 49 1.09 9.69 -23.05
CA LEU A 49 0.82 10.12 -21.68
C LEU A 49 0.58 11.63 -21.60
N PRO A 50 -0.68 12.08 -21.38
CA PRO A 50 -0.96 13.50 -21.19
C PRO A 50 -0.24 14.00 -19.92
N SER A 51 0.50 15.10 -20.03
CA SER A 51 1.10 15.79 -18.87
C SER A 51 0.21 16.94 -18.42
N ILE A 52 -0.03 17.00 -17.10
CA ILE A 52 -0.78 18.09 -16.48
C ILE A 52 0.21 19.17 -16.07
N HIS A 53 0.07 20.35 -16.68
CA HIS A 53 0.89 21.51 -16.37
C HIS A 53 0.07 22.51 -15.55
N PHE A 54 0.67 23.01 -14.49
CA PHE A 54 0.11 24.06 -13.65
C PHE A 54 0.74 25.40 -14.00
N ALA A 55 -0.03 26.48 -13.90
CA ALA A 55 0.45 27.82 -14.19
C ALA A 55 1.44 28.32 -13.12
N ASP A 56 1.32 27.83 -11.89
CA ASP A 56 2.11 28.23 -10.74
C ASP A 56 2.80 27.03 -10.07
N LEU A 57 4.01 27.26 -9.57
CA LEU A 57 4.78 26.24 -8.84
C LEU A 57 4.08 25.82 -7.54
N ALA A 58 3.33 26.73 -6.91
CA ALA A 58 2.60 26.43 -5.68
C ALA A 58 1.43 25.47 -5.93
N GLY A 59 0.68 25.63 -7.02
CA GLY A 59 -0.36 24.72 -7.49
C GLY A 59 0.19 23.33 -7.80
N TYR A 60 1.30 23.26 -8.54
CA TYR A 60 2.01 22.00 -8.79
C TYR A 60 2.40 21.30 -7.49
N ALA A 61 3.06 22.02 -6.57
CA ALA A 61 3.48 21.45 -5.29
C ALA A 61 2.29 20.95 -4.47
N LYS A 62 1.17 21.69 -4.42
CA LYS A 62 -0.03 21.25 -3.70
C LYS A 62 -0.56 19.93 -4.26
N VAL A 63 -0.76 19.83 -5.57
CA VAL A 63 -1.28 18.61 -6.21
C VAL A 63 -0.36 17.43 -5.98
N GLU A 64 0.95 17.65 -6.07
CA GLU A 64 1.91 16.58 -5.86
C GLU A 64 1.91 16.09 -4.40
N ASN A 65 1.82 16.99 -3.43
CA ASN A 65 1.73 16.63 -2.00
C ASN A 65 0.43 15.84 -1.68
N PHE A 66 -0.72 16.31 -2.13
CA PHE A 66 -2.00 15.62 -1.87
C PHE A 66 -2.11 14.29 -2.63
N SER A 67 -1.62 14.22 -3.88
CA SER A 67 -1.61 12.97 -4.63
C SER A 67 -0.64 11.94 -4.07
N ASN A 68 0.52 12.39 -3.57
CA ASN A 68 1.48 11.55 -2.86
C ASN A 68 0.93 11.02 -1.54
N LEU A 69 0.19 11.84 -0.80
CA LEU A 69 -0.51 11.41 0.41
C LEU A 69 -1.62 10.40 0.08
N ALA A 70 -2.40 10.62 -0.98
CA ALA A 70 -3.44 9.68 -1.43
C ALA A 70 -2.84 8.32 -1.81
N MET A 71 -1.77 8.31 -2.61
CA MET A 71 -1.02 7.11 -2.97
C MET A 71 -0.52 6.36 -1.73
N PHE A 72 0.14 7.08 -0.80
CA PHE A 72 0.64 6.48 0.44
C PHE A 72 -0.49 5.93 1.32
N THR A 73 -1.64 6.62 1.37
CA THR A 73 -2.82 6.16 2.11
C THR A 73 -3.36 4.85 1.52
N VAL A 74 -3.38 4.71 0.20
CA VAL A 74 -3.77 3.45 -0.46
C VAL A 74 -2.79 2.32 -0.12
N ALA A 75 -1.48 2.59 -0.16
CA ALA A 75 -0.46 1.63 0.24
C ALA A 75 -0.67 1.18 1.69
N ALA A 76 -0.82 2.14 2.62
CA ALA A 76 -1.04 1.88 4.04
C ALA A 76 -2.35 1.11 4.29
N ALA A 77 -3.45 1.49 3.64
CA ALA A 77 -4.74 0.82 3.78
C ALA A 77 -4.69 -0.64 3.28
N GLY A 78 -4.01 -0.88 2.16
CA GLY A 78 -3.78 -2.24 1.67
C GLY A 78 -2.93 -3.07 2.63
N THR A 79 -1.86 -2.50 3.19
CA THR A 79 -1.07 -3.18 4.22
C THR A 79 -1.90 -3.48 5.47
N ILE A 80 -2.70 -2.52 5.96
CA ILE A 80 -3.60 -2.73 7.11
C ILE A 80 -4.55 -3.89 6.83
N LEU A 81 -5.20 -3.90 5.66
CA LEU A 81 -6.14 -4.95 5.31
C LEU A 81 -5.49 -6.34 5.41
N VAL A 82 -4.27 -6.49 4.89
CA VAL A 82 -3.58 -7.78 4.90
C VAL A 82 -3.06 -8.13 6.29
N LEU A 83 -2.54 -7.18 7.07
CA LEU A 83 -2.11 -7.42 8.45
C LEU A 83 -3.29 -7.80 9.35
N VAL A 84 -4.45 -7.17 9.19
CA VAL A 84 -5.68 -7.56 9.91
C VAL A 84 -6.10 -8.98 9.51
N ARG A 85 -5.99 -9.34 8.23
CA ARG A 85 -6.26 -10.72 7.79
C ARG A 85 -5.27 -11.73 8.36
N ALA A 86 -3.99 -11.38 8.42
CA ALA A 86 -2.95 -12.21 9.03
C ALA A 86 -3.23 -12.42 10.53
N HIS A 87 -3.59 -11.36 11.23
CA HIS A 87 -3.76 -11.45 12.68
C HIS A 87 -5.04 -12.17 13.12
N PHE A 88 -6.16 -11.97 12.41
CA PHE A 88 -7.48 -12.45 12.86
C PHE A 88 -8.06 -13.63 12.08
N PHE A 89 -7.65 -13.83 10.82
CA PHE A 89 -8.28 -14.78 9.89
C PHE A 89 -7.30 -15.84 9.38
N HIS A 90 -6.23 -16.08 10.11
CA HIS A 90 -5.21 -17.06 9.76
C HIS A 90 -5.60 -18.45 10.26
N GLU A 91 -5.52 -19.45 9.38
CA GLU A 91 -5.97 -20.82 9.66
C GLU A 91 -5.31 -21.44 10.89
N SER A 92 -4.01 -21.15 11.15
CA SER A 92 -3.26 -21.79 12.24
C SER A 92 -3.72 -21.41 13.65
N HIS A 93 -4.29 -20.22 13.84
CA HIS A 93 -4.62 -19.68 15.16
C HIS A 93 -5.95 -18.94 15.21
N ILE A 94 -6.87 -19.24 14.28
CA ILE A 94 -8.21 -18.67 14.32
C ILE A 94 -8.96 -19.14 15.57
N HIS A 95 -9.53 -18.20 16.32
CA HIS A 95 -10.25 -18.53 17.55
C HIS A 95 -11.48 -19.42 17.24
N PRO A 96 -11.72 -20.54 17.96
CA PRO A 96 -12.79 -21.49 17.62
C PRO A 96 -14.19 -20.85 17.52
N ARG A 97 -14.50 -19.88 18.39
CA ARG A 97 -15.75 -19.09 18.33
C ARG A 97 -15.87 -18.25 17.05
N LEU A 98 -14.77 -17.69 16.57
CA LEU A 98 -14.74 -16.90 15.34
C LEU A 98 -14.89 -17.83 14.13
N HIS A 99 -14.19 -18.97 14.12
CA HIS A 99 -14.31 -19.99 13.09
C HIS A 99 -15.75 -20.48 12.94
N ALA A 100 -16.39 -20.90 14.04
CA ALA A 100 -17.79 -21.35 14.04
C ALA A 100 -18.75 -20.26 13.54
N LYS A 101 -18.48 -18.99 13.87
CA LYS A 101 -19.29 -17.85 13.40
C LYS A 101 -19.12 -17.63 11.89
N LEU A 102 -17.89 -17.68 11.37
CA LEU A 102 -17.63 -17.55 9.93
C LEU A 102 -18.27 -18.69 9.14
N ALA A 103 -18.15 -19.93 9.63
CA ALA A 103 -18.82 -21.09 9.05
C ALA A 103 -20.35 -20.91 9.01
N SER A 104 -20.95 -20.45 10.12
CA SER A 104 -22.40 -20.19 10.18
C SER A 104 -22.89 -19.11 9.20
N LEU A 105 -22.00 -18.23 8.76
CA LEU A 105 -22.29 -17.15 7.81
C LEU A 105 -21.87 -17.49 6.36
N ASN A 106 -21.37 -18.70 6.10
CA ASN A 106 -20.75 -19.09 4.83
C ASN A 106 -19.58 -18.18 4.41
N LEU A 107 -18.80 -17.69 5.38
CA LEU A 107 -17.66 -16.78 5.20
C LEU A 107 -16.29 -17.46 5.40
N GLU A 108 -16.23 -18.79 5.22
CA GLU A 108 -14.99 -19.57 5.40
C GLU A 108 -13.88 -19.15 4.42
N SER A 109 -14.25 -18.60 3.25
CA SER A 109 -13.30 -18.05 2.27
C SER A 109 -12.50 -16.83 2.77
N LEU A 110 -12.90 -16.23 3.90
CA LEU A 110 -12.12 -15.17 4.53
C LEU A 110 -10.91 -15.71 5.28
N ILE A 111 -10.97 -16.97 5.69
CA ILE A 111 -9.88 -17.68 6.36
C ILE A 111 -8.84 -18.01 5.28
N ALA A 112 -7.59 -17.62 5.51
CA ALA A 112 -6.54 -17.76 4.51
C ALA A 112 -5.37 -18.60 5.04
N PRO A 113 -4.74 -19.44 4.19
CA PRO A 113 -3.57 -20.20 4.55
C PRO A 113 -2.35 -19.29 4.75
N SER A 114 -1.43 -19.70 5.64
CA SER A 114 -0.20 -18.97 5.95
C SER A 114 0.60 -18.59 4.70
N TYR A 115 0.70 -19.53 3.75
CA TYR A 115 1.44 -19.30 2.50
C TYR A 115 0.93 -18.10 1.72
N HIS A 116 -0.39 -17.93 1.58
CA HIS A 116 -0.96 -16.83 0.83
C HIS A 116 -0.86 -15.50 1.60
N LEU A 117 -1.18 -15.54 2.90
CA LEU A 117 -1.17 -14.37 3.76
C LEU A 117 0.23 -13.74 3.87
N TYR A 118 1.27 -14.53 4.11
CA TYR A 118 2.63 -13.99 4.25
C TYR A 118 3.19 -13.43 2.94
N HIS A 119 2.91 -14.05 1.80
CA HIS A 119 3.33 -13.50 0.50
C HIS A 119 2.62 -12.17 0.21
N GLN A 120 1.32 -12.11 0.48
CA GLN A 120 0.55 -10.88 0.30
C GLN A 120 1.03 -9.76 1.24
N ALA A 121 1.25 -10.07 2.52
CA ALA A 121 1.70 -9.12 3.52
C ALA A 121 3.09 -8.58 3.19
N ALA A 122 4.03 -9.46 2.83
CA ALA A 122 5.37 -9.08 2.42
C ALA A 122 5.36 -8.15 1.21
N ILE A 123 4.54 -8.45 0.19
CA ILE A 123 4.44 -7.62 -1.01
C ILE A 123 3.83 -6.25 -0.71
N TRP A 124 2.73 -6.17 0.04
CA TRP A 124 2.18 -4.88 0.43
C TRP A 124 3.15 -4.05 1.27
N LEU A 125 3.94 -4.69 2.15
CA LEU A 125 4.96 -4.03 2.94
C LEU A 125 6.12 -3.52 2.07
N ILE A 126 6.53 -4.27 1.05
CA ILE A 126 7.53 -3.83 0.06
C ILE A 126 7.02 -2.58 -0.68
N PHE A 127 5.77 -2.58 -1.17
CA PHE A 127 5.20 -1.42 -1.86
C PHE A 127 5.02 -0.20 -0.93
N LEU A 128 4.72 -0.43 0.35
CA LEU A 128 4.70 0.62 1.37
C LEU A 128 6.09 1.25 1.53
N TRP A 129 7.15 0.45 1.65
CA TRP A 129 8.52 0.93 1.74
C TRP A 129 9.03 1.58 0.44
N LEU A 130 8.64 1.07 -0.73
CA LEU A 130 8.91 1.73 -2.02
C LEU A 130 8.26 3.11 -2.07
N SER A 131 7.03 3.24 -1.55
CA SER A 131 6.36 4.54 -1.42
C SER A 131 7.12 5.48 -0.49
N VAL A 132 7.62 4.99 0.65
CA VAL A 132 8.48 5.78 1.54
C VAL A 132 9.74 6.26 0.80
N GLY A 133 10.43 5.35 0.10
CA GLY A 133 11.63 5.69 -0.67
C GLY A 133 11.36 6.76 -1.73
N PHE A 134 10.25 6.62 -2.47
CA PHE A 134 9.79 7.62 -3.42
C PHE A 134 9.53 8.99 -2.75
N LEU A 135 8.83 9.02 -1.61
CA LEU A 135 8.54 10.26 -0.88
C LEU A 135 9.80 10.94 -0.34
N VAL A 136 10.76 10.15 0.14
CA VAL A 136 12.07 10.67 0.59
C VAL A 136 12.80 11.31 -0.59
N ILE A 137 12.91 10.62 -1.73
CA ILE A 137 13.55 11.15 -2.93
C ILE A 137 12.83 12.43 -3.40
N SER A 138 11.49 12.42 -3.43
CA SER A 138 10.69 13.59 -3.81
C SER A 138 10.90 14.79 -2.87
N THR A 139 11.10 14.53 -1.57
CA THR A 139 11.43 15.56 -0.58
C THR A 139 12.84 16.13 -0.80
N LEU A 140 13.83 15.29 -1.12
CA LEU A 140 15.19 15.75 -1.42
C LEU A 140 15.22 16.68 -2.65
N PHE A 141 14.33 16.45 -3.62
CA PHE A 141 14.14 17.34 -4.76
C PHE A 141 13.22 18.55 -4.48
N SER A 142 12.82 18.77 -3.23
CA SER A 142 11.95 19.88 -2.81
C SER A 142 10.58 19.90 -3.48
N VAL A 143 10.09 18.73 -3.92
CA VAL A 143 8.78 18.57 -4.56
C VAL A 143 7.69 18.27 -3.51
N THR A 144 8.01 17.37 -2.56
CA THR A 144 7.10 16.96 -1.48
C THR A 144 7.55 17.54 -0.14
N TYR A 145 6.60 17.84 0.75
CA TYR A 145 6.85 18.30 2.11
C TYR A 145 7.48 17.19 2.96
N GLY A 146 8.58 17.49 3.65
CA GLY A 146 9.33 16.48 4.41
C GLY A 146 8.56 15.82 5.54
N GLN A 147 7.54 16.48 6.08
CA GLN A 147 6.61 15.93 7.07
C GLN A 147 5.91 14.67 6.54
N ILE A 148 5.56 14.65 5.24
CA ILE A 148 4.90 13.49 4.61
C ILE A 148 5.85 12.30 4.59
N ALA A 149 7.12 12.50 4.23
CA ALA A 149 8.13 11.44 4.24
C ALA A 149 8.39 10.89 5.65
N ILE A 150 8.45 11.75 6.67
CA ILE A 150 8.62 11.34 8.07
C ILE A 150 7.43 10.49 8.54
N VAL A 151 6.21 10.96 8.33
CA VAL A 151 4.99 10.21 8.70
C VAL A 151 4.95 8.87 7.98
N ALA A 152 5.28 8.87 6.68
CA ALA A 152 5.29 7.65 5.89
C ALA A 152 6.29 6.61 6.42
N PHE A 153 7.49 7.05 6.79
CA PHE A 153 8.51 6.20 7.41
C PHE A 153 8.02 5.60 8.73
N VAL A 154 7.47 6.42 9.62
CA VAL A 154 6.96 5.97 10.93
C VAL A 154 5.87 4.91 10.75
N VAL A 155 4.92 5.14 9.85
CA VAL A 155 3.84 4.16 9.56
C VAL A 155 4.42 2.85 9.01
N ALA A 156 5.32 2.92 8.03
CA ALA A 156 5.93 1.72 7.44
C ALA A 156 6.75 0.91 8.45
N ALA A 157 7.50 1.58 9.33
CA ALA A 157 8.25 0.95 10.40
C ALA A 157 7.34 0.24 11.40
N ASN A 158 6.24 0.88 11.82
CA ASN A 158 5.26 0.27 12.73
C ASN A 158 4.59 -0.95 12.11
N PHE A 159 4.22 -0.91 10.82
CA PHE A 159 3.62 -2.06 10.15
C PHE A 159 4.60 -3.21 9.97
N SER A 160 5.87 -2.90 9.73
CA SER A 160 6.94 -3.91 9.67
C SER A 160 7.14 -4.59 11.01
N TRP A 161 7.09 -3.82 12.11
CA TRP A 161 7.15 -4.35 13.46
C TRP A 161 5.96 -5.28 13.79
N LEU A 162 4.74 -4.85 13.47
CA LEU A 162 3.54 -5.68 13.66
C LEU A 162 3.63 -6.99 12.87
N PHE A 163 4.09 -6.92 11.63
CA PHE A 163 4.27 -8.11 10.80
C PHE A 163 5.34 -9.07 11.34
N ALA A 164 6.45 -8.53 11.86
CA ALA A 164 7.51 -9.34 12.46
C ALA A 164 7.01 -10.14 13.67
N ILE A 165 6.23 -9.51 14.56
CA ILE A 165 5.62 -10.19 15.72
C ILE A 165 4.68 -11.33 15.27
N ASP A 166 3.92 -11.12 14.18
CA ASP A 166 3.01 -12.13 13.67
C ASP A 166 3.77 -13.36 13.12
N ILE A 167 4.86 -13.13 12.38
CA ILE A 167 5.76 -14.19 11.92
C ILE A 167 6.40 -14.95 13.08
N GLU A 168 6.88 -14.24 14.11
CA GLU A 168 7.50 -14.86 15.28
C GLU A 168 6.55 -15.85 15.96
N LYS A 169 5.28 -15.48 16.15
CA LYS A 169 4.25 -16.38 16.72
C LYS A 169 4.07 -17.65 15.90
N GLU A 170 4.01 -17.54 14.57
CA GLU A 170 3.87 -18.71 13.71
C GLU A 170 5.10 -19.64 13.79
N VAL A 171 6.30 -19.07 13.89
CA VAL A 171 7.54 -19.85 14.07
C VAL A 171 7.55 -20.57 15.43
N GLU A 172 7.04 -19.94 16.48
CA GLU A 172 6.91 -20.56 17.80
C GLU A 172 5.90 -21.72 17.80
N ILE A 173 4.73 -21.53 17.18
CA ILE A 173 3.71 -22.58 17.02
C ILE A 173 4.26 -23.77 16.22
N ALA A 174 5.04 -23.51 15.17
CA ALA A 174 5.64 -24.57 14.35
C ALA A 174 6.73 -25.38 15.08
N ARG A 175 7.26 -24.88 16.22
CA ARG A 175 8.29 -25.57 17.02
C ARG A 175 7.71 -26.39 18.18
N SER A 176 6.48 -26.12 18.62
CA SER A 176 5.79 -26.85 19.70
C SER A 176 5.10 -28.11 19.19
#